data_AF-H9WCF7-F1
#
_entry.id   AF-H9WCF7-F1
#
_cell.length_a   1.000
_cell.length_b   1.000
_cell.length_c   1.000
_cell.angle_alpha   90.00
_cell.angle_beta   90.00
_cell.angle_gamma   90.00
#
_symmetry.space_group_name_H-M   'P 1'
#
loop_
_entity.id
_entity.type
_entity.pdbx_description
1 polymer ?
#
loop_
_entity_poly.entity_id
_entity_poly.type
_entity_poly.pdbx_seq_one_letter_code
_entity_poly.pdbx_strand_id
1 'polypeptide(L)'
;EDCYVSNGDDGIAIKSGWDEYGISFNRPSSNIIVRRITISTPFSGIAIGSETSGGIRDILVENISIYSSSVGIRVKTNVGRGGIIRNITFSHIYLDNVGTGIKFSGNTGDHPDARYNPMALPVVGDIAVLNVVGSSIK
;
A
#
# COMPACT_ATOMS: atom_id res chain seq x y z
N GLU A 1 6.66 -4.40 14.42
CA GLU A 1 8.04 -3.88 14.39
C GLU A 1 9.01 -5.02 14.66
N ASP A 2 10.30 -4.86 14.35
CA ASP A 2 11.37 -5.80 14.68
C ASP A 2 11.14 -7.22 14.13
N CYS A 3 10.70 -7.29 12.87
CA CYS A 3 10.35 -8.54 12.20
C CYS A 3 11.17 -8.73 10.93
N TYR A 4 11.37 -10.00 10.57
CA TYR A 4 11.77 -10.42 9.23
C TYR A 4 10.58 -11.07 8.53
N VAL A 5 10.17 -10.52 7.39
CA VAL A 5 9.01 -11.00 6.62
C VAL A 5 9.49 -11.58 5.30
N SER A 6 9.16 -12.85 5.07
CA SER A 6 9.42 -13.55 3.81
C SER A 6 8.16 -14.30 3.40
N ASN A 7 7.56 -13.91 2.28
CA ASN A 7 6.28 -14.47 1.82
C ASN A 7 6.18 -14.50 0.29
N GLY A 8 5.02 -14.92 -0.22
CA GLY A 8 4.75 -15.08 -1.65
C GLY A 8 4.00 -13.93 -2.33
N ASP A 9 3.54 -12.90 -1.60
CA ASP A 9 2.78 -11.76 -2.13
C ASP A 9 3.23 -10.46 -1.44
N ASP A 10 2.39 -9.44 -1.23
CA ASP A 10 2.84 -8.21 -0.57
C ASP A 10 3.45 -8.50 0.82
N GLY A 11 4.62 -7.92 1.11
CA GLY A 11 5.31 -8.09 2.39
C GLY A 11 4.46 -7.61 3.56
N ILE A 12 4.04 -6.35 3.52
CA ILE A 12 3.03 -5.77 4.41
C ILE A 12 1.94 -5.11 3.57
N ALA A 13 0.67 -5.46 3.80
CA ALA A 13 -0.48 -4.86 3.13
C ALA A 13 -1.43 -4.19 4.13
N ILE A 14 -1.79 -2.93 3.89
CA ILE A 14 -2.80 -2.19 4.66
C ILE A 14 -4.05 -2.03 3.79
N LYS A 15 -5.19 -2.48 4.30
CA LYS A 15 -6.49 -2.55 3.59
C LYS A 15 -7.61 -2.05 4.49
N SER A 16 -8.77 -1.71 3.93
CA SER A 16 -9.94 -1.22 4.66
C SER A 16 -11.28 -1.61 4.01
N GLY A 17 -11.32 -2.77 3.35
CA GLY A 17 -12.54 -3.33 2.77
C GLY A 17 -12.70 -3.01 1.28
N TRP A 18 -13.62 -3.74 0.65
CA TRP A 18 -13.72 -3.84 -0.80
C TRP A 18 -15.07 -3.28 -1.29
N ASP A 19 -15.01 -2.25 -2.12
CA ASP A 19 -16.12 -1.59 -2.82
C ASP A 19 -17.30 -1.25 -1.90
N GLU A 20 -18.54 -1.55 -2.32
CA GLU A 20 -19.76 -1.24 -1.58
C GLU A 20 -19.78 -1.84 -0.17
N TYR A 21 -19.12 -2.99 0.04
CA TYR A 21 -18.99 -3.60 1.37
C TYR A 21 -18.08 -2.79 2.28
N GLY A 22 -16.94 -2.31 1.75
CA GLY A 22 -16.05 -1.43 2.50
C GLY A 22 -16.65 -0.04 2.74
N ILE A 23 -17.33 0.52 1.74
CA ILE A 23 -18.01 1.82 1.82
C ILE A 23 -19.13 1.77 2.86
N SER A 24 -19.98 0.74 2.83
CA SER A 24 -21.09 0.59 3.78
C SER A 24 -20.60 0.33 5.20
N PHE A 25 -19.51 -0.41 5.37
CA PHE A 25 -18.90 -0.65 6.67
C PHE A 25 -18.23 0.61 7.25
N ASN A 26 -17.73 1.49 6.38
CA ASN A 26 -17.22 2.82 6.70
C ASN A 26 -16.22 2.85 7.87
N ARG A 27 -15.29 1.87 7.91
CA ARG A 27 -14.27 1.76 8.96
C ARG A 27 -12.87 1.87 8.36
N PRO A 28 -12.17 3.00 8.55
CA PRO A 28 -10.84 3.17 8.01
C PRO A 28 -9.80 2.37 8.79
N SER A 29 -8.77 1.90 8.08
CA SER A 29 -7.50 1.53 8.71
C SER A 29 -6.72 2.80 8.99
N SER A 30 -6.46 3.08 10.27
CA SER A 30 -5.81 4.33 10.68
C SER A 30 -4.98 4.21 11.94
N ASN A 31 -4.06 5.16 12.14
CA ASN A 31 -3.12 5.20 13.27
C ASN A 31 -2.22 3.95 13.32
N ILE A 32 -1.63 3.59 12.17
CA ILE A 32 -0.78 2.40 12.04
C ILE A 32 0.67 2.84 11.86
N ILE A 33 1.57 2.24 12.65
CA ILE A 33 3.01 2.41 12.53
C ILE A 33 3.63 1.06 12.11
N VAL A 34 4.37 1.05 11.01
CA VAL A 34 5.17 -0.07 10.53
C VAL A 34 6.63 0.36 10.57
N ARG A 35 7.46 -0.27 11.40
CA ARG A 35 8.86 0.14 11.55
C ARG A 35 9.84 -0.96 11.89
N ARG A 36 11.11 -0.78 11.50
CA ARG A 36 12.23 -1.69 11.77
C ARG A 36 11.92 -3.11 11.29
N ILE A 37 11.57 -3.22 10.01
CA ILE A 37 11.23 -4.50 9.38
C ILE A 37 12.14 -4.73 8.19
N THR A 38 12.61 -5.97 8.05
CA THR A 38 13.25 -6.46 6.82
C THR A 38 12.27 -7.31 6.05
N ILE A 39 12.12 -7.06 4.75
CA ILE A 39 11.14 -7.69 3.88
C ILE A 39 11.85 -8.31 2.67
N SER A 40 11.50 -9.55 2.33
CA SER A 40 11.87 -10.20 1.08
C SER A 40 10.63 -10.87 0.47
N THR A 41 10.27 -10.50 -0.76
CA THR A 41 9.05 -10.98 -1.41
C THR A 41 9.15 -10.80 -2.92
N PRO A 42 8.57 -11.68 -3.76
CA PRO A 42 8.49 -11.44 -5.20
C PRO A 42 7.52 -10.31 -5.61
N PHE A 43 6.62 -9.84 -4.74
CA PHE A 43 5.58 -8.83 -5.05
C PHE A 43 5.93 -7.44 -4.51
N SER A 44 5.05 -6.77 -3.77
CA SER A 44 5.31 -5.44 -3.23
C SER A 44 5.89 -5.53 -1.82
N GLY A 45 6.96 -4.81 -1.50
CA GLY A 45 7.50 -4.80 -0.14
C GLY A 45 6.50 -4.22 0.87
N ILE A 46 6.06 -2.98 0.64
CA ILE A 46 4.96 -2.33 1.37
C ILE A 46 3.85 -1.96 0.41
N ALA A 47 2.61 -2.37 0.72
CA ALA A 47 1.43 -2.10 -0.07
C ALA A 47 0.33 -1.39 0.74
N ILE A 48 -0.19 -0.30 0.17
CA ILE A 48 -1.47 0.30 0.56
C ILE A 48 -2.51 -0.16 -0.48
N GLY A 49 -3.53 -0.91 -0.06
CA GLY A 49 -4.62 -1.38 -0.91
C GLY A 49 -4.47 -2.78 -1.54
N SER A 50 -5.25 -3.14 -2.57
CA SER A 50 -6.18 -2.26 -3.32
C SER A 50 -7.56 -2.06 -2.69
N GLU A 51 -7.96 -2.90 -1.75
CA GLU A 51 -9.20 -2.83 -0.97
C GLU A 51 -9.11 -1.67 0.02
N THR A 52 -9.47 -0.47 -0.45
CA THR A 52 -9.24 0.82 0.23
C THR A 52 -10.53 1.54 0.60
N SER A 53 -11.67 0.85 0.49
CA SER A 53 -13.00 1.46 0.40
C SER A 53 -13.51 2.08 1.69
N GLY A 54 -13.13 1.54 2.85
CA GLY A 54 -13.40 2.18 4.14
C GLY A 54 -12.46 3.35 4.45
N GLY A 55 -11.46 3.60 3.59
CA GLY A 55 -10.44 4.63 3.76
C GLY A 55 -9.17 4.14 4.48
N ILE A 56 -8.04 4.77 4.19
CA ILE A 56 -6.73 4.50 4.81
C ILE A 56 -6.10 5.85 5.15
N ARG A 57 -5.77 6.07 6.42
CA ARG A 57 -5.17 7.34 6.83
C ARG A 57 -4.26 7.26 8.04
N ASP A 58 -3.41 8.26 8.22
CA ASP A 58 -2.56 8.40 9.41
C ASP A 58 -1.64 7.18 9.58
N ILE A 59 -0.83 6.93 8.56
CA ILE A 59 0.06 5.78 8.46
C ILE A 59 1.51 6.26 8.46
N LEU A 60 2.35 5.68 9.31
CA LEU A 60 3.80 5.87 9.30
C LEU A 60 4.48 4.54 8.96
N VAL A 61 5.28 4.56 7.91
CA VAL A 61 6.16 3.46 7.52
C VAL A 61 7.59 3.96 7.57
N GLU A 62 8.39 3.47 8.52
CA GLU A 62 9.75 3.99 8.72
C GLU A 62 10.81 2.92 8.99
N ASN A 63 12.06 3.16 8.59
CA ASN A 63 13.19 2.26 8.87
C ASN A 63 12.92 0.84 8.34
N ILE A 64 12.71 0.71 7.03
CA ILE A 64 12.39 -0.55 6.35
C ILE A 64 13.51 -0.92 5.39
N SER A 65 13.88 -2.19 5.35
CA SER A 65 14.77 -2.74 4.31
C SER A 65 13.98 -3.73 3.45
N ILE A 66 13.95 -3.52 2.14
CA ILE A 66 13.18 -4.33 1.18
C ILE A 66 14.15 -4.94 0.17
N TYR A 67 14.11 -6.26 0.02
CA TYR A 67 14.99 -7.02 -0.85
C TYR A 67 14.23 -7.83 -1.90
N SER A 68 14.80 -7.95 -3.10
CA SER A 68 14.37 -8.90 -4.14
C SER A 68 12.88 -8.85 -4.51
N SER A 69 12.33 -7.63 -4.61
CA SER A 69 10.90 -7.38 -4.77
C SER A 69 10.53 -6.76 -6.10
N SER A 70 9.35 -7.08 -6.64
CA SER A 70 8.87 -6.44 -7.87
C SER A 70 8.62 -4.94 -7.66
N VAL A 71 8.06 -4.54 -6.52
CA VAL A 71 7.78 -3.14 -6.19
C VAL A 71 8.16 -2.82 -4.75
N GLY A 72 8.97 -1.79 -4.48
CA GLY A 72 9.34 -1.42 -3.11
C GLY A 72 8.13 -0.90 -2.32
N ILE A 73 7.66 0.29 -2.68
CA ILE A 73 6.50 0.96 -2.09
C ILE A 73 5.38 1.01 -3.12
N ARG A 74 4.19 0.50 -2.79
CA ARG A 74 3.05 0.48 -3.70
C ARG A 74 1.78 1.03 -3.08
N VAL A 75 1.16 1.98 -3.76
CA VAL A 75 -0.21 2.44 -3.46
C VAL A 75 -1.13 1.99 -4.60
N LYS A 76 -2.14 1.19 -4.26
CA LYS A 76 -3.04 0.54 -5.20
C LYS A 76 -4.47 0.95 -4.88
N THR A 77 -5.23 1.29 -5.90
CA THR A 77 -6.69 1.45 -5.83
C THR A 77 -7.30 1.17 -7.21
N ASN A 78 -8.63 1.24 -7.31
CA ASN A 78 -9.36 1.13 -8.56
C ASN A 78 -10.58 2.07 -8.53
N VAL A 79 -11.07 2.46 -9.71
CA VAL A 79 -12.41 3.03 -9.86
C VAL A 79 -13.41 2.07 -9.21
N GLY A 80 -14.38 2.57 -8.44
CA GLY A 80 -15.30 1.73 -7.69
C GLY A 80 -14.94 1.53 -6.23
N ARG A 81 -13.66 1.67 -5.87
CA ARG A 81 -13.22 1.57 -4.47
C ARG A 81 -13.79 2.71 -3.62
N GLY A 82 -13.94 3.90 -4.17
CA GLY A 82 -14.21 5.10 -3.39
C GLY A 82 -13.17 5.30 -2.27
N GLY A 83 -13.62 5.81 -1.12
CA GLY A 83 -12.75 6.00 0.03
C GLY A 83 -11.67 7.06 -0.16
N ILE A 84 -10.87 7.25 0.89
CA ILE A 84 -9.79 8.24 0.93
C ILE A 84 -8.51 7.54 1.39
N ILE A 85 -7.42 7.74 0.65
CA ILE A 85 -6.07 7.31 1.01
C ILE A 85 -5.25 8.58 1.27
N ARG A 86 -4.95 8.90 2.53
CA ARG A 86 -4.26 10.16 2.86
C ARG A 86 -3.41 10.14 4.10
N ASN A 87 -2.53 11.13 4.25
CA ASN A 87 -1.66 11.28 5.41
C ASN A 87 -0.83 10.01 5.66
N ILE A 88 -0.05 9.63 4.65
CA ILE A 88 0.84 8.46 4.69
C ILE A 88 2.27 8.94 4.53
N THR A 89 3.13 8.59 5.48
CA THR A 89 4.55 8.88 5.40
C THR A 89 5.35 7.60 5.25
N PHE A 90 6.14 7.52 4.18
CA PHE A 90 7.19 6.54 4.00
C PHE A 90 8.54 7.21 4.24
N SER A 91 9.33 6.74 5.21
CA SER A 91 10.57 7.41 5.62
C SER A 91 11.70 6.42 5.87
N HIS A 92 12.94 6.73 5.48
CA HIS A 92 14.10 5.88 5.76
C HIS A 92 13.91 4.44 5.26
N ILE A 93 13.73 4.30 3.94
CA ILE A 93 13.51 3.00 3.31
C ILE A 93 14.69 2.67 2.42
N TYR A 94 15.28 1.50 2.66
CA TYR A 94 16.33 0.93 1.83
C TYR A 94 15.73 -0.13 0.91
N LEU A 95 16.02 -0.04 -0.38
CA LEU A 95 15.56 -0.96 -1.41
C LEU A 95 16.78 -1.60 -2.08
N ASP A 96 16.82 -2.93 -2.20
CA ASP A 96 17.88 -3.63 -2.93
C ASP A 96 17.34 -4.73 -3.83
N ASN A 97 17.84 -4.78 -5.07
CA ASN A 97 17.37 -5.69 -6.12
C ASN A 97 15.84 -5.61 -6.29
N VAL A 98 15.30 -4.38 -6.29
CA VAL A 98 13.87 -4.11 -6.46
C VAL A 98 13.60 -3.70 -7.91
N GLY A 99 12.51 -4.21 -8.50
CA GLY A 99 12.06 -3.81 -9.84
C GLY A 99 11.72 -2.32 -9.89
N THR A 100 10.53 -1.96 -9.44
CA THR A 100 10.09 -0.55 -9.34
C THR A 100 10.19 -0.06 -7.90
N GLY A 101 10.97 0.99 -7.65
CA GLY A 101 11.13 1.51 -6.27
C GLY A 101 9.81 1.99 -5.65
N ILE A 102 9.05 2.82 -6.37
CA ILE A 102 7.78 3.40 -5.90
C ILE A 102 6.75 3.34 -7.04
N LYS A 103 5.55 2.86 -6.76
CA LYS A 103 4.47 2.78 -7.76
C LYS A 103 3.10 3.16 -7.18
N PHE A 104 2.41 4.05 -7.88
CA PHE A 104 1.01 4.39 -7.65
C PHE A 104 0.18 3.81 -8.80
N SER A 105 -0.94 3.16 -8.51
CA SER A 105 -1.79 2.54 -9.53
C SER A 105 -3.25 2.72 -9.17
N GLY A 106 -4.00 3.39 -10.06
CA GLY A 106 -5.43 3.69 -9.90
C GLY A 106 -6.37 2.70 -10.60
N ASN A 107 -5.84 1.60 -11.12
CA ASN A 107 -6.57 0.59 -11.90
C ASN A 107 -6.17 -0.84 -11.50
N THR A 108 -6.04 -1.12 -10.20
CA THR A 108 -5.51 -2.40 -9.70
C THR A 108 -6.57 -3.29 -9.03
N GLY A 109 -6.68 -4.52 -9.52
CA GLY A 109 -7.51 -5.59 -8.95
C GLY A 109 -8.95 -5.55 -9.45
N ASP A 110 -9.69 -6.61 -9.14
CA ASP A 110 -11.05 -6.82 -9.61
C ASP A 110 -12.10 -6.18 -8.69
N HIS A 111 -13.37 -6.49 -8.92
CA HIS A 111 -14.50 -6.17 -8.06
C HIS A 111 -15.10 -7.49 -7.53
N PRO A 112 -15.69 -7.49 -6.31
CA PRO A 112 -16.23 -8.71 -5.71
C PRO A 112 -17.47 -9.20 -6.47
N ASP A 113 -18.22 -8.28 -7.05
CA ASP A 113 -19.36 -8.54 -7.93
C ASP A 113 -19.61 -7.33 -8.87
N ALA A 114 -20.67 -7.39 -9.69
CA ALA A 114 -21.00 -6.35 -10.67
C ALA A 114 -21.81 -5.16 -10.11
N ARG A 115 -22.08 -5.10 -8.81
CA ARG A 115 -22.92 -4.08 -8.16
C ARG A 115 -22.12 -2.91 -7.58
N TYR A 116 -20.80 -2.94 -7.67
CA TYR A 116 -19.96 -1.82 -7.28
C TYR A 116 -20.37 -0.54 -8.03
N ASN A 117 -20.22 0.61 -7.40
CA ASN A 117 -20.54 1.90 -8.02
C ASN A 117 -19.37 2.39 -8.88
N PRO A 118 -19.44 2.43 -10.23
CA PRO A 118 -18.34 2.87 -11.08
C PRO A 118 -18.02 4.37 -10.93
N MET A 119 -18.92 5.13 -10.32
CA MET A 119 -18.71 6.56 -10.03
C MET A 119 -18.06 6.79 -8.65
N ALA A 120 -17.84 5.74 -7.85
CA ALA A 120 -17.13 5.84 -6.60
C ALA A 120 -15.61 5.94 -6.85
N LEU A 121 -15.15 7.16 -7.12
CA LEU A 121 -13.74 7.44 -7.37
C LEU A 121 -12.95 7.53 -6.06
N PRO A 122 -11.79 6.86 -5.95
CA PRO A 122 -10.92 6.99 -4.79
C PRO A 122 -10.22 8.35 -4.78
N VAL A 123 -10.08 8.94 -3.60
CA VAL A 123 -9.27 10.16 -3.40
C VAL A 123 -7.92 9.78 -2.80
N VAL A 124 -6.83 10.19 -3.45
CA VAL A 124 -5.46 9.93 -3.00
C VAL A 124 -4.72 11.26 -2.87
N GLY A 125 -4.19 11.56 -1.68
CA GLY A 125 -3.49 12.82 -1.41
C GLY A 125 -2.64 12.73 -0.14
N ASP A 126 -1.83 13.74 0.14
CA ASP A 126 -1.04 13.84 1.37
C ASP A 126 -0.14 12.60 1.64
N ILE A 127 0.59 12.16 0.61
CA ILE A 127 1.55 11.06 0.71
C ILE A 127 2.97 11.61 0.61
N ALA A 128 3.75 11.42 1.67
CA ALA A 128 5.15 11.82 1.74
C ALA A 128 6.06 10.61 1.58
N VAL A 129 7.08 10.74 0.73
CA VAL A 129 8.14 9.74 0.57
C VAL A 129 9.48 10.42 0.80
N LEU A 130 10.15 10.05 1.89
CA LEU A 130 11.30 10.76 2.43
C LEU A 130 12.45 9.77 2.64
N ASN A 131 13.68 10.18 2.32
CA ASN A 131 14.89 9.39 2.59
C ASN A 131 14.78 7.93 2.11
N VAL A 132 14.40 7.72 0.85
CA VAL A 132 14.36 6.41 0.21
C VAL A 132 15.60 6.23 -0.64
N VAL A 133 16.36 5.16 -0.40
CA VAL A 133 17.61 4.84 -1.10
C VAL A 133 17.46 3.48 -1.75
N GLY A 134 17.82 3.39 -3.03
CA GLY A 134 17.78 2.15 -3.78
C GLY A 134 19.17 1.75 -4.30
N SER A 135 19.54 0.47 -4.13
CA SER A 135 20.62 -0.19 -4.85
C SER A 135 20.04 -1.22 -5.83
N SER A 136 20.69 -1.38 -6.98
CA SER A 136 20.31 -2.41 -7.97
C SER A 136 18.83 -2.34 -8.39
N ILE A 137 18.28 -1.13 -8.55
CA ILE A 137 16.93 -0.91 -9.09
C ILE A 137 16.93 -1.19 -10.60
N LYS A 138 15.89 -1.85 -11.11
CA LYS A 138 15.81 -2.30 -12.52
C LYS A 138 14.94 -1.40 -13.40
#